data_AF-A0A4Y7PEV9-F1
#
_entry.id   AF-A0A4Y7PEV9-F1
#
_cell.length_a   1.000
_cell.length_b   1.000
_cell.length_c   1.000
_cell.angle_alpha   90.00
_cell.angle_beta   90.00
_cell.angle_gamma   90.00
#
_symmetry.space_group_name_H-M   'P 1'
#
loop_
_entity.id
_entity.type
_entity.pdbx_description
1 polymer ?
#
loop_
_entity_poly.entity_id
_entity_poly.type
_entity_poly.pdbx_seq_one_letter_code
_entity_poly.pdbx_strand_id
1 'polypeptide(L)'
;MPKTGDAVAALPPCEVEDECLLMPSELTEAMRSKLDVSLISAEIQLREGEANDALRDLRSAIKYTSALRQQKKINVRGQKPNTRAQVIIKDGEAKKDLWVQKYRHAQSCLAALNLPDIDSKYPKLLDKDMYMKSLTEPHELGSGRETEGWIWRSGPIGNLSETEQAEWDLDAERVRWFREKADRDRWQEEVDILEEEFRRTIRSFQKMSATWDKLADQNSEKGGYVAYARRQAAMFKKMEVDCSNRFTKAAGPASEVVHSES
;
A
#
# COMPACT_ATOMS: atom_id res chain seq x y z
N MET A 1 -6.30 -31.19 -41.26
CA MET A 1 -5.76 -30.45 -40.10
C MET A 1 -5.12 -29.20 -40.65
N PRO A 2 -5.61 -28.00 -40.32
CA PRO A 2 -5.06 -26.78 -40.88
C PRO A 2 -3.58 -26.69 -40.53
N LYS A 3 -2.74 -26.46 -41.53
CA LYS A 3 -1.31 -26.19 -41.37
C LYS A 3 -1.16 -24.74 -40.92
N THR A 4 -0.04 -24.38 -40.29
CA THR A 4 0.27 -22.99 -39.90
C THR A 4 0.11 -22.00 -41.06
N GLY A 5 0.44 -22.41 -42.28
CA GLY A 5 0.20 -21.62 -43.49
C GLY A 5 -1.27 -21.33 -43.81
N ASP A 6 -2.22 -22.17 -43.37
CA ASP A 6 -3.65 -21.96 -43.61
C ASP A 6 -4.22 -20.84 -42.73
N ALA A 7 -3.63 -20.60 -41.54
CA ALA A 7 -4.00 -19.49 -40.68
C ALA A 7 -3.45 -18.15 -41.19
N VAL A 8 -2.24 -18.17 -41.75
CA VAL A 8 -1.63 -16.99 -42.40
C VAL A 8 -2.38 -16.65 -43.69
N ALA A 9 -2.73 -17.66 -44.50
CA ALA A 9 -3.50 -17.46 -45.74
C ALA A 9 -4.95 -16.99 -45.52
N ALA A 10 -5.47 -17.10 -44.30
CA ALA A 10 -6.80 -16.60 -43.93
C ALA A 10 -6.81 -15.12 -43.55
N LEU A 11 -5.65 -14.47 -43.44
CA LEU A 11 -5.54 -13.04 -43.14
C LEU A 11 -5.92 -12.20 -44.38
N PRO A 12 -6.60 -11.06 -44.20
CA PRO A 12 -6.91 -10.17 -45.31
C PRO A 12 -5.61 -9.61 -45.92
N PRO A 13 -5.55 -9.40 -47.25
CA PRO A 13 -4.39 -8.77 -47.86
C PRO A 13 -4.26 -7.32 -47.37
N CYS A 14 -3.06 -6.96 -46.92
CA CYS A 14 -2.71 -5.64 -46.40
C CYS A 14 -1.35 -5.20 -46.94
N GLU A 15 -0.99 -3.94 -46.70
CA GLU A 15 0.37 -3.45 -46.95
C GLU A 15 1.36 -4.18 -46.03
N VAL A 16 2.63 -4.23 -46.42
CA VAL A 16 3.68 -4.98 -45.70
C VAL A 16 3.84 -4.48 -44.25
N GLU A 17 3.65 -3.18 -44.03
CA GLU A 17 3.67 -2.57 -42.69
C GLU A 17 2.48 -2.95 -41.79
N ASP A 18 1.37 -3.41 -42.36
CA ASP A 18 0.16 -3.80 -41.63
C ASP A 18 0.01 -5.33 -41.52
N GLU A 19 1.01 -6.09 -41.97
CA GLU A 19 0.98 -7.55 -41.96
C GLU A 19 0.93 -8.09 -40.52
N CYS A 20 -0.13 -8.83 -40.22
CA CYS A 20 -0.35 -9.40 -38.89
C CYS A 20 0.62 -10.56 -38.66
N LEU A 21 1.66 -10.30 -37.87
CA LEU A 21 2.60 -11.32 -37.41
C LEU A 21 1.96 -12.12 -36.28
N LEU A 22 1.42 -13.30 -36.62
CA LEU A 22 0.83 -14.22 -35.65
C LEU A 22 1.88 -14.66 -34.62
N MET A 23 1.62 -14.36 -33.35
CA MET A 23 2.50 -14.74 -32.25
C MET A 23 2.15 -16.14 -31.71
N PRO A 24 3.10 -16.88 -31.12
CA PRO A 24 2.81 -18.19 -30.53
C PRO A 24 1.63 -18.20 -29.55
N SER A 25 1.40 -17.13 -28.77
CA SER A 25 0.25 -17.00 -27.85
C SER A 25 -1.11 -16.92 -28.54
N GLU A 26 -1.17 -16.49 -29.80
CA GLU A 26 -2.41 -16.38 -30.61
C GLU A 26 -2.75 -17.69 -31.32
N LEU A 27 -1.82 -18.64 -31.35
CA LEU A 27 -1.99 -19.93 -31.98
C LEU A 27 -2.68 -20.94 -31.05
N THR A 28 -3.47 -21.85 -31.64
CA THR A 28 -4.04 -22.98 -30.90
C THR A 28 -2.94 -23.91 -30.38
N GLU A 29 -3.21 -24.63 -29.28
CA GLU A 29 -2.24 -25.54 -28.65
C GLU A 29 -1.69 -26.61 -29.63
N ALA A 30 -2.55 -27.09 -30.55
CA ALA A 30 -2.18 -28.05 -31.59
C ALA A 30 -1.23 -27.50 -32.66
N MET A 31 -1.21 -26.18 -32.85
CA MET A 31 -0.27 -25.49 -33.74
C MET A 31 1.03 -25.16 -33.00
N ARG A 32 0.91 -24.76 -31.73
CA ARG A 32 2.06 -24.49 -30.85
C ARG A 32 2.97 -25.69 -30.64
N SER A 33 2.43 -26.91 -30.56
CA SER A 33 3.23 -28.13 -30.42
C SER A 33 4.16 -28.43 -31.62
N LYS A 34 3.92 -27.77 -32.76
CA LYS A 34 4.76 -27.88 -33.97
C LYS A 34 5.75 -26.73 -34.10
N LEU A 35 5.63 -25.69 -33.28
CA LEU A 35 6.57 -24.57 -33.27
C LEU A 35 7.85 -24.93 -32.51
N ASP A 36 8.93 -24.25 -32.86
CA ASP A 36 10.18 -24.34 -32.12
C ASP A 36 10.02 -23.76 -30.71
N VAL A 37 10.57 -24.45 -29.72
CA VAL A 37 10.55 -24.06 -28.31
C VAL A 37 11.29 -22.74 -28.11
N SER A 38 12.30 -22.46 -28.95
CA SER A 38 13.03 -21.19 -28.92
C SER A 38 12.11 -19.99 -29.14
N LEU A 39 11.14 -20.08 -30.06
CA LEU A 39 10.20 -19.01 -30.38
C LEU A 39 9.24 -18.73 -29.21
N ILE A 40 8.79 -19.79 -28.54
CA ILE A 40 7.96 -19.69 -27.34
C ILE A 40 8.74 -18.99 -26.22
N SER A 41 9.99 -19.39 -25.98
CA SER A 41 10.84 -18.73 -24.97
C SER A 41 11.12 -17.26 -25.28
N ALA A 42 11.31 -16.91 -26.56
CA ALA A 42 11.51 -15.53 -26.99
C ALA A 42 10.26 -14.68 -26.78
N GLU A 43 9.06 -15.21 -27.11
CA GLU A 43 7.81 -14.50 -26.82
C GLU A 43 7.62 -14.28 -25.33
N ILE A 44 7.90 -15.30 -24.49
CA ILE A 44 7.79 -15.15 -23.03
C ILE A 44 8.65 -13.99 -22.56
N GLN A 45 9.93 -13.94 -22.93
CA GLN A 45 10.83 -12.85 -22.54
C GLN A 45 10.31 -11.48 -23.02
N LEU A 46 9.79 -11.41 -24.24
CA LEU A 46 9.21 -10.19 -24.79
C LEU A 46 7.98 -9.73 -24.00
N ARG A 47 7.07 -10.64 -23.65
CA ARG A 47 5.86 -10.32 -22.86
C ARG A 47 6.18 -9.97 -21.41
N GLU A 48 7.22 -10.57 -20.83
CA GLU A 48 7.74 -10.15 -19.52
C GLU A 48 8.27 -8.72 -19.54
N GLY A 49 9.04 -8.36 -20.57
CA GLY A 49 9.47 -6.98 -20.81
C GLY A 49 8.29 -6.02 -20.97
N GLU A 50 7.32 -6.38 -21.83
CA GLU A 50 6.12 -5.57 -22.06
C GLU A 50 5.30 -5.35 -20.78
N ALA A 51 5.13 -6.39 -19.95
CA ALA A 51 4.42 -6.29 -18.68
C ALA A 51 5.15 -5.36 -17.69
N ASN A 52 6.47 -5.48 -17.59
CA ASN A 52 7.29 -4.65 -16.71
C ASN A 52 7.29 -3.17 -17.13
N ASP A 53 7.44 -2.90 -18.44
CA ASP A 53 7.35 -1.55 -18.99
C ASP A 53 5.96 -0.95 -18.80
N ALA A 54 4.90 -1.71 -19.08
CA ALA A 54 3.54 -1.27 -18.84
C ALA A 54 3.28 -0.93 -17.37
N LEU A 55 3.82 -1.71 -16.41
CA LEU A 55 3.71 -1.40 -14.97
C LEU A 55 4.51 -0.16 -14.58
N ARG A 56 5.69 0.05 -15.16
CA ARG A 56 6.52 1.25 -14.92
C ARG A 56 5.81 2.51 -15.41
N ASP A 57 5.30 2.47 -16.63
CA ASP A 57 4.60 3.61 -17.24
C ASP A 57 3.24 3.84 -16.60
N LEU A 58 2.55 2.78 -16.18
CA LEU A 58 1.31 2.87 -15.41
C LEU A 58 1.53 3.60 -14.09
N ARG A 59 2.56 3.21 -13.31
CA ARG A 59 2.92 3.87 -12.05
C ARG A 59 3.20 5.36 -12.29
N SER A 60 3.95 5.68 -13.33
CA SER A 60 4.26 7.07 -13.71
C SER A 60 3.00 7.86 -14.09
N ALA A 61 2.10 7.26 -14.87
CA ALA A 61 0.83 7.88 -15.24
C ALA A 61 -0.08 8.12 -14.02
N ILE A 62 -0.12 7.19 -13.06
CA ILE A 62 -0.87 7.37 -11.81
C ILE A 62 -0.27 8.48 -10.95
N LYS A 63 1.06 8.49 -10.75
CA LYS A 63 1.77 9.57 -10.03
C LYS A 63 1.48 10.93 -10.67
N TYR A 64 1.58 11.03 -11.99
CA TYR A 64 1.34 12.26 -12.76
C TYR A 64 -0.12 12.74 -12.64
N THR A 65 -1.10 11.86 -12.86
CA THR A 65 -2.53 12.22 -12.75
C THR A 65 -2.94 12.62 -11.33
N SER A 66 -2.39 11.97 -10.32
CA SER A 66 -2.59 12.35 -8.91
C SER A 66 -2.07 13.76 -8.62
N ALA A 67 -0.83 14.06 -9.05
CA ALA A 67 -0.23 15.39 -8.90
C ALA A 67 -1.04 16.49 -9.61
N LEU A 68 -1.54 16.22 -10.82
CA LEU A 68 -2.40 17.16 -11.56
C LEU A 68 -3.72 17.44 -10.85
N ARG A 69 -4.37 16.40 -10.30
CA ARG A 69 -5.61 16.55 -9.52
C ARG A 69 -5.36 17.41 -8.28
N GLN A 70 -4.24 17.21 -7.61
CA GLN A 70 -3.87 18.02 -6.46
C GLN A 70 -3.57 19.48 -6.86
N GLN A 71 -2.80 19.70 -7.92
CA GLN A 71 -2.50 21.04 -8.44
C GLN A 71 -3.79 21.78 -8.81
N LYS A 72 -4.75 21.08 -9.43
CA LYS A 72 -6.07 21.63 -9.73
C LYS A 72 -6.82 22.03 -8.45
N LYS A 73 -6.86 21.16 -7.44
CA LYS A 73 -7.53 21.41 -6.14
C LYS A 73 -7.00 22.69 -5.47
N ILE A 74 -5.68 22.93 -5.52
CA ILE A 74 -5.03 24.06 -4.85
C ILE A 74 -5.14 25.35 -5.68
N ASN A 75 -4.75 25.30 -6.96
CA ASN A 75 -4.41 26.49 -7.73
C ASN A 75 -5.51 26.95 -8.71
N VAL A 76 -6.46 26.09 -9.07
CA VAL A 76 -7.40 26.39 -10.16
C VAL A 76 -8.72 26.92 -9.61
N ARG A 77 -9.05 28.17 -9.97
CA ARG A 77 -10.31 28.85 -9.64
C ARG A 77 -10.98 29.38 -10.92
N GLY A 78 -12.31 29.37 -10.95
CA GLY A 78 -13.11 29.83 -12.10
C GLY A 78 -13.28 28.81 -13.23
N GLN A 79 -14.15 29.11 -14.21
CA GLN A 79 -14.62 28.12 -15.20
C GLN A 79 -13.56 27.78 -16.28
N LYS A 80 -12.98 28.78 -16.96
CA LYS A 80 -12.02 28.54 -18.07
C LYS A 80 -10.76 27.76 -17.63
N PRO A 81 -10.09 28.11 -16.51
CA PRO A 81 -8.94 27.34 -16.02
C PRO A 81 -9.32 25.92 -15.61
N ASN A 82 -10.52 25.72 -15.04
CA ASN A 82 -11.02 24.39 -14.71
C ASN A 82 -11.19 23.51 -15.94
N THR A 83 -11.78 24.02 -17.02
CA THR A 83 -11.93 23.24 -18.25
C THR A 83 -10.58 22.80 -18.81
N ARG A 84 -9.59 23.71 -18.85
CA ARG A 84 -8.23 23.39 -19.32
C ARG A 84 -7.55 22.33 -18.45
N ALA A 85 -7.60 22.47 -17.14
CA ALA A 85 -7.05 21.49 -16.21
C ALA A 85 -7.72 20.12 -16.38
N GLN A 86 -9.03 20.09 -16.64
CA GLN A 86 -9.78 18.85 -16.84
C GLN A 86 -9.40 18.11 -18.12
N VAL A 87 -9.06 18.82 -19.20
CA VAL A 87 -8.55 18.20 -20.44
C VAL A 87 -7.24 17.48 -20.15
N ILE A 88 -6.29 18.14 -19.48
CA ILE A 88 -4.99 17.53 -19.14
C ILE A 88 -5.17 16.31 -18.22
N ILE A 89 -6.08 16.37 -17.24
CA ILE A 89 -6.39 15.22 -16.38
C ILE A 89 -6.96 14.06 -17.19
N LYS A 90 -7.88 14.33 -18.12
CA LYS A 90 -8.44 13.30 -19.01
C LYS A 90 -7.39 12.65 -19.89
N ASP A 91 -6.43 13.42 -20.42
CA ASP A 91 -5.32 12.88 -21.20
C ASP A 91 -4.45 11.95 -20.35
N GLY A 92 -4.21 12.32 -19.09
CA GLY A 92 -3.52 11.46 -18.13
C GLY A 92 -4.30 10.17 -17.82
N GLU A 93 -5.63 10.25 -17.68
CA GLU A 93 -6.51 9.09 -17.48
C GLU A 93 -6.49 8.17 -18.71
N ALA A 94 -6.51 8.72 -19.93
CA ALA A 94 -6.41 7.94 -21.16
C ALA A 94 -5.07 7.19 -21.26
N LYS A 95 -3.95 7.84 -20.88
CA LYS A 95 -2.64 7.17 -20.79
C LYS A 95 -2.65 6.03 -19.77
N LYS A 96 -3.24 6.26 -18.60
CA LYS A 96 -3.40 5.24 -17.56
C LYS A 96 -4.17 4.03 -18.10
N ASP A 97 -5.29 4.26 -18.78
CA ASP A 97 -6.11 3.18 -19.34
C ASP A 97 -5.38 2.41 -20.46
N LEU A 98 -4.59 3.10 -21.28
CA LEU A 98 -3.72 2.48 -22.28
C LEU A 98 -2.72 1.50 -21.64
N TRP A 99 -2.03 1.92 -20.57
CA TRP A 99 -1.04 1.06 -19.90
C TRP A 99 -1.69 -0.12 -19.17
N VAL A 100 -2.90 0.08 -18.61
CA VAL A 100 -3.70 -1.03 -18.06
C VAL A 100 -4.02 -2.06 -19.13
N GLN A 101 -4.42 -1.62 -20.33
CA GLN A 101 -4.73 -2.53 -21.44
C GLN A 101 -3.50 -3.30 -21.90
N LYS A 102 -2.35 -2.63 -22.04
CA LYS A 102 -1.08 -3.30 -22.39
C LYS A 102 -0.67 -4.36 -21.36
N TYR A 103 -0.74 -4.03 -20.08
CA TYR A 103 -0.44 -5.01 -19.02
C TYR A 103 -1.40 -6.21 -19.06
N ARG A 104 -2.71 -5.96 -19.19
CA ARG A 104 -3.72 -7.03 -19.27
C ARG A 104 -3.53 -7.90 -20.52
N HIS A 105 -3.13 -7.30 -21.64
CA HIS A 105 -2.81 -8.01 -22.87
C HIS A 105 -1.59 -8.93 -22.66
N ALA A 106 -0.47 -8.39 -22.20
CA ALA A 106 0.73 -9.18 -21.92
C ALA A 106 0.46 -10.33 -20.93
N GLN A 107 -0.31 -10.05 -19.86
CA GLN A 107 -0.72 -11.05 -18.87
C GLN A 107 -1.58 -12.16 -19.49
N SER A 108 -2.50 -11.81 -20.40
CA SER A 108 -3.33 -12.78 -21.12
C SER A 108 -2.51 -13.66 -22.08
N CYS A 109 -1.52 -13.10 -22.76
CA CYS A 109 -0.60 -13.84 -23.62
C CYS A 109 0.27 -14.81 -22.82
N LEU A 110 0.82 -14.36 -21.69
CA LEU A 110 1.59 -15.21 -20.78
C LEU A 110 0.73 -16.36 -20.23
N ALA A 111 -0.54 -16.07 -19.87
CA ALA A 111 -1.50 -17.09 -19.44
C ALA A 111 -1.79 -18.11 -20.55
N ALA A 112 -1.94 -17.67 -21.80
CA ALA A 112 -2.15 -18.56 -22.95
C ALA A 112 -0.96 -19.50 -23.18
N LEU A 113 0.28 -19.05 -22.89
CA LEU A 113 1.51 -19.84 -23.03
C LEU A 113 1.74 -20.86 -21.89
N ASN A 114 0.80 -20.99 -20.93
CA ASN A 114 0.83 -21.97 -19.84
C ASN A 114 2.13 -21.96 -19.01
N LEU A 115 2.70 -20.78 -18.75
CA LEU A 115 3.78 -20.67 -17.78
C LEU A 115 3.30 -21.12 -16.38
N PRO A 116 4.07 -21.95 -15.66
CA PRO A 116 3.80 -22.21 -14.26
C PRO A 116 4.00 -20.92 -13.44
N ASP A 117 3.13 -20.71 -12.46
CA ASP A 117 3.23 -19.63 -11.45
C ASP A 117 3.08 -18.17 -11.95
N ILE A 118 2.36 -17.96 -13.07
CA ILE A 118 2.08 -16.61 -13.61
C ILE A 118 1.35 -15.74 -12.59
N ASP A 119 0.40 -16.29 -11.84
CA ASP A 119 -0.44 -15.49 -10.93
C ASP A 119 0.37 -14.93 -9.74
N SER A 120 1.51 -15.55 -9.44
CA SER A 120 2.49 -15.06 -8.46
C SER A 120 3.36 -13.95 -9.03
N LYS A 121 3.90 -14.13 -10.25
CA LYS A 121 4.81 -13.17 -10.89
C LYS A 121 4.07 -11.96 -11.49
N TYR A 122 2.95 -12.18 -12.17
CA TYR A 122 2.13 -11.15 -12.82
C TYR A 122 0.66 -11.28 -12.40
N PRO A 123 0.32 -10.79 -11.18
CA PRO A 123 -1.04 -10.84 -10.68
C PRO A 123 -2.02 -10.07 -11.57
N LYS A 124 -3.29 -10.48 -11.56
CA LYS A 124 -4.35 -9.72 -12.23
C LYS A 124 -4.48 -8.32 -11.63
N LEU A 125 -4.41 -7.31 -12.50
CA LEU A 125 -4.51 -5.90 -12.10
C LEU A 125 -5.97 -5.47 -11.89
N LEU A 126 -6.32 -5.19 -10.64
CA LEU A 126 -7.63 -4.67 -10.24
C LEU A 126 -7.58 -3.16 -10.02
N ASP A 127 -8.72 -2.49 -10.14
CA ASP A 127 -8.81 -1.03 -9.96
C ASP A 127 -8.34 -0.57 -8.57
N LYS A 128 -8.55 -1.40 -7.54
CA LYS A 128 -8.05 -1.15 -6.17
C LYS A 128 -6.52 -1.09 -6.12
N ASP A 129 -5.84 -1.80 -7.02
CA ASP A 129 -4.39 -1.87 -7.01
C ASP A 129 -3.77 -0.58 -7.59
N MET A 130 -4.56 0.17 -8.36
CA MET A 130 -4.14 1.45 -8.93
C MET A 130 -4.24 2.60 -7.93
N TYR A 131 -4.80 2.36 -6.74
CA TYR A 131 -4.87 3.34 -5.67
C TYR A 131 -3.49 3.60 -5.06
N MET A 132 -3.15 4.88 -4.91
CA MET A 132 -1.94 5.37 -4.28
C MET A 132 -2.33 6.43 -3.26
N LYS A 133 -1.72 6.38 -2.06
CA LYS A 133 -1.91 7.42 -1.07
C LYS A 133 -1.37 8.74 -1.59
N SER A 134 -2.03 9.82 -1.22
CA SER A 134 -1.51 11.14 -1.53
C SER A 134 -0.11 11.26 -0.90
N LEU A 135 0.89 11.45 -1.74
CA LEU A 135 2.07 12.23 -1.37
C LEU A 135 1.53 13.64 -0.96
N THR A 136 2.24 14.55 -0.35
CA THR A 136 1.79 15.95 -0.17
C THR A 136 0.64 16.22 0.81
N GLU A 137 -0.49 15.50 0.80
CA GLU A 137 -1.58 15.72 1.78
C GLU A 137 -1.22 15.06 3.13
N PRO A 138 -1.48 15.72 4.27
CA PRO A 138 -1.31 15.11 5.58
C PRO A 138 -2.23 13.89 5.73
N HIS A 139 -1.75 12.86 6.42
CA HIS A 139 -2.57 11.70 6.74
C HIS A 139 -3.71 12.07 7.69
N GLU A 140 -4.92 11.59 7.40
CA GLU A 140 -6.08 11.72 8.27
C GLU A 140 -6.10 10.61 9.32
N LEU A 141 -6.67 10.88 10.49
CA LEU A 141 -6.87 9.87 11.53
C LEU A 141 -7.67 8.69 10.96
N GLY A 142 -7.07 7.49 10.97
CA GLY A 142 -7.66 6.27 10.42
C GLY A 142 -7.13 5.83 9.05
N SER A 143 -6.41 6.70 8.31
CA SER A 143 -5.83 6.36 7.00
C SER A 143 -4.68 5.35 7.07
N GLY A 144 -4.24 5.00 8.28
CA GLY A 144 -3.19 4.00 8.52
C GLY A 144 -3.57 2.58 8.08
N ARG A 145 -4.87 2.24 8.09
CA ARG A 145 -5.36 0.91 7.69
C ARG A 145 -5.46 0.72 6.17
N GLU A 146 -5.45 1.80 5.41
CA GLU A 146 -5.46 1.72 3.95
C GLU A 146 -4.09 1.24 3.48
N THR A 147 -4.06 0.11 2.80
CA THR A 147 -2.86 -0.37 2.12
C THR A 147 -2.99 -0.06 0.63
N GLU A 148 -1.88 0.36 0.02
CA GLU A 148 -1.85 0.62 -1.42
C GLU A 148 -2.02 -0.67 -2.23
N GLY A 149 -2.13 -0.58 -3.55
CA GLY A 149 -2.05 -1.77 -4.41
C GLY A 149 -0.72 -2.52 -4.36
N TRP A 150 -0.71 -3.76 -4.84
CA TRP A 150 0.52 -4.55 -4.95
C TRP A 150 1.55 -3.95 -5.90
N ILE A 151 1.11 -3.22 -6.95
CA ILE A 151 1.99 -2.55 -7.91
C ILE A 151 2.94 -1.53 -7.26
N TRP A 152 2.64 -1.10 -6.04
CA TRP A 152 3.41 -0.14 -5.25
C TRP A 152 4.32 -0.77 -4.21
N ARG A 153 4.05 -2.02 -3.82
CA ARG A 153 4.84 -2.75 -2.80
C ARG A 153 5.89 -3.64 -3.42
N SER A 154 5.65 -4.13 -4.63
CA SER A 154 6.61 -4.96 -5.33
C SER A 154 7.76 -4.08 -5.81
N GLY A 155 8.97 -4.37 -5.34
CA GLY A 155 10.19 -3.99 -6.07
C GLY A 155 10.14 -4.55 -7.50
N PRO A 156 11.05 -4.15 -8.39
CA PRO A 156 10.97 -4.58 -9.78
C PRO A 156 10.88 -6.09 -9.88
N ILE A 157 9.86 -6.58 -10.59
CA ILE A 157 9.56 -8.00 -10.72
C ILE A 157 10.51 -8.56 -11.79
N GLY A 158 11.75 -8.83 -11.40
CA GLY A 158 12.81 -9.31 -12.27
C GLY A 158 14.20 -8.88 -11.80
N ASN A 159 15.23 -9.57 -12.30
CA ASN A 159 16.63 -9.20 -12.06
C ASN A 159 16.98 -8.00 -12.95
N LEU A 160 16.70 -6.77 -12.51
CA LEU A 160 17.23 -5.57 -13.17
C LEU A 160 18.70 -5.35 -12.82
N SER A 161 19.42 -4.70 -13.72
CA SER A 161 20.78 -4.24 -13.42
C SER A 161 20.76 -3.13 -12.36
N GLU A 162 21.84 -3.02 -11.59
CA GLU A 162 22.00 -2.06 -10.49
C GLU A 162 21.80 -0.59 -10.94
N THR A 163 22.06 -0.30 -12.22
CA THR A 163 21.87 1.02 -12.84
C THR A 163 20.41 1.35 -13.16
N GLU A 164 19.63 0.36 -13.60
CA GLU A 164 18.20 0.56 -13.88
C GLU A 164 17.37 0.61 -12.58
N GLN A 165 17.83 -0.09 -11.54
CA GLN A 165 17.31 0.01 -10.18
C GLN A 165 17.50 1.43 -9.63
N ALA A 166 18.70 2.01 -9.79
CA ALA A 166 19.00 3.36 -9.32
C ALA A 166 18.18 4.45 -10.02
N GLU A 167 17.91 4.33 -11.32
CA GLU A 167 17.08 5.30 -12.05
C GLU A 167 15.60 5.29 -11.62
N TRP A 168 15.11 4.12 -11.19
CA TRP A 168 13.76 3.92 -10.65
C TRP A 168 13.58 4.51 -9.23
N ASP A 169 14.61 4.42 -8.40
CA ASP A 169 14.60 4.83 -6.98
C ASP A 169 14.63 6.36 -6.75
N LEU A 170 15.05 7.16 -7.74
CA LEU A 170 15.80 8.38 -7.46
C LEU A 170 15.05 9.58 -6.87
N ASP A 171 13.71 9.67 -6.92
CA ASP A 171 13.02 10.82 -6.29
C ASP A 171 11.65 10.52 -5.66
N ALA A 172 10.69 9.97 -6.41
CA ALA A 172 9.34 9.78 -5.89
C ALA A 172 9.25 8.68 -4.82
N GLU A 173 10.04 7.61 -4.99
CA GLU A 173 10.09 6.48 -4.05
C GLU A 173 10.97 6.78 -2.85
N ARG A 174 12.06 7.53 -3.04
CA ARG A 174 12.84 8.08 -1.93
C ARG A 174 12.00 8.99 -1.02
N VAL A 175 11.25 9.94 -1.59
CA VAL A 175 10.34 10.81 -0.80
C VAL A 175 9.28 10.00 -0.07
N ARG A 176 8.71 8.98 -0.74
CA ARG A 176 7.75 8.06 -0.12
C ARG A 176 8.38 7.30 1.04
N TRP A 177 9.54 6.69 0.83
CA TRP A 177 10.27 5.93 1.85
C TRP A 177 10.54 6.78 3.07
N PHE A 178 11.02 8.02 2.89
CA PHE A 178 11.24 8.93 4.02
C PHE A 178 9.96 9.27 4.77
N ARG A 179 8.81 9.41 4.08
CA ARG A 179 7.52 9.64 4.74
C ARG A 179 7.04 8.42 5.50
N GLU A 180 7.01 7.26 4.85
CA GLU A 180 6.58 6.00 5.48
C GLU A 180 7.46 5.66 6.69
N LYS A 181 8.78 5.88 6.57
CA LYS A 181 9.70 5.77 7.69
C LYS A 181 9.38 6.77 8.80
N ALA A 182 9.19 8.05 8.46
CA ALA A 182 8.84 9.07 9.45
C ALA A 182 7.49 8.78 10.13
N ASP A 183 6.53 8.22 9.42
CA ASP A 183 5.22 7.85 9.98
C ASP A 183 5.34 6.63 10.88
N ARG A 184 6.12 5.62 10.50
CA ARG A 184 6.47 4.50 11.37
C ARG A 184 7.15 5.00 12.65
N ASP A 185 8.14 5.89 12.51
CA ASP A 185 8.90 6.42 13.64
C ASP A 185 7.97 7.22 14.58
N ARG A 186 7.09 8.08 14.04
CA ARG A 186 6.05 8.76 14.85
C ARG A 186 5.09 7.79 15.53
N TRP A 187 4.63 6.76 14.83
CA TRP A 187 3.74 5.76 15.45
C TRP A 187 4.43 5.02 16.58
N GLN A 188 5.71 4.71 16.44
CA GLN A 188 6.49 4.11 17.52
C GLN A 188 6.59 5.08 18.71
N GLU A 189 6.89 6.36 18.46
CA GLU A 189 6.91 7.40 19.50
C GLU A 189 5.56 7.51 20.23
N GLU A 190 4.44 7.52 19.49
CA GLU A 190 3.09 7.59 20.07
C GLU A 190 2.75 6.35 20.92
N VAL A 191 3.19 5.16 20.49
CA VAL A 191 3.05 3.94 21.30
C VAL A 191 3.85 4.05 22.59
N ASP A 192 5.11 4.45 22.50
CA ASP A 192 6.01 4.59 23.66
C ASP A 192 5.48 5.66 24.64
N ILE A 193 4.98 6.79 24.12
CA ILE A 193 4.35 7.86 24.91
C ILE A 193 3.10 7.32 25.60
N LEU A 194 2.21 6.65 24.87
CA LEU A 194 0.95 6.15 25.41
C LEU A 194 1.19 5.12 26.51
N GLU A 195 2.16 4.23 26.34
CA GLU A 195 2.57 3.30 27.39
C GLU A 195 3.02 4.02 28.66
N GLU A 196 3.87 5.04 28.53
CA GLU A 196 4.31 5.84 29.66
C GLU A 196 3.18 6.66 30.29
N GLU A 197 2.24 7.17 29.50
CA GLU A 197 1.05 7.85 30.00
C GLU A 197 0.16 6.92 30.84
N PHE A 198 -0.05 5.67 30.39
CA PHE A 198 -0.74 4.65 31.19
C PHE A 198 -0.01 4.40 32.51
N ARG A 199 1.31 4.14 32.47
CA ARG A 199 2.12 3.90 33.67
C ARG A 199 2.07 5.08 34.64
N ARG A 200 2.18 6.32 34.13
CA ARG A 200 2.10 7.55 34.94
C ARG A 200 0.71 7.74 35.55
N THR A 201 -0.35 7.46 34.79
CA THR A 201 -1.73 7.58 35.25
C THR A 201 -2.04 6.59 36.37
N ILE A 202 -1.63 5.33 36.22
CA ILE A 202 -1.75 4.30 37.27
C ILE A 202 -1.02 4.73 38.55
N ARG A 203 0.25 5.16 38.43
CA ARG A 203 1.03 5.67 39.58
C ARG A 203 0.38 6.88 40.24
N SER A 204 -0.23 7.77 39.47
CA SER A 204 -0.96 8.93 39.98
C SER A 204 -2.17 8.51 40.82
N PHE A 205 -2.98 7.58 40.32
CA PHE A 205 -4.13 7.06 41.07
C PHE A 205 -3.73 6.31 42.34
N GLN A 206 -2.69 5.49 42.28
CA GLN A 206 -2.10 4.82 43.46
C GLN A 206 -1.68 5.85 44.51
N LYS A 207 -0.93 6.88 44.07
CA LYS A 207 -0.47 7.94 44.96
C LYS A 207 -1.64 8.67 45.60
N MET A 208 -2.65 9.01 44.82
CA MET A 208 -3.83 9.73 45.29
C MET A 208 -4.66 8.90 46.27
N SER A 209 -4.87 7.61 46.00
CA SER A 209 -5.51 6.68 46.94
C SER A 209 -4.76 6.64 48.27
N ALA A 210 -3.44 6.46 48.23
CA ALA A 210 -2.61 6.40 49.43
C ALA A 210 -2.60 7.71 50.22
N THR A 211 -2.64 8.88 49.54
CA THR A 211 -2.73 10.17 50.23
C THR A 211 -4.08 10.35 50.92
N TRP A 212 -5.18 9.93 50.30
CA TRP A 212 -6.51 10.02 50.92
C TRP A 212 -6.65 9.05 52.10
N ASP A 213 -6.10 7.85 52.02
CA ASP A 213 -6.06 6.92 53.16
C ASP A 213 -5.25 7.50 54.33
N LYS A 214 -4.06 8.06 54.07
CA LYS A 214 -3.26 8.73 55.11
C LYS A 214 -4.01 9.90 55.76
N LEU A 215 -4.71 10.70 54.96
CA LEU A 215 -5.51 11.82 55.48
C LEU A 215 -6.65 11.32 56.38
N ALA A 216 -7.29 10.21 56.02
CA ALA A 216 -8.32 9.58 56.84
C ALA A 216 -7.74 9.12 58.19
N ASP A 217 -6.57 8.48 58.18
CA ASP A 217 -5.91 7.95 59.38
C ASP A 217 -5.46 9.08 60.32
N GLN A 218 -5.00 10.20 59.78
CA GLN A 218 -4.57 11.38 60.55
C GLN A 218 -5.73 12.14 61.22
N ASN A 219 -6.97 11.96 60.78
CA ASN A 219 -8.15 12.74 61.24
C ASN A 219 -9.24 11.84 61.85
N SER A 220 -8.82 10.76 62.51
CA SER A 220 -9.68 9.69 63.05
C SER A 220 -10.82 10.18 63.97
N GLU A 221 -10.67 11.35 64.59
CA GLU A 221 -11.66 11.96 65.49
C GLU A 221 -12.89 12.53 64.77
N LYS A 222 -12.80 12.82 63.47
CA LYS A 222 -13.87 13.43 62.68
C LYS A 222 -14.52 12.41 61.73
N GLY A 223 -15.46 11.62 62.24
CA GLY A 223 -16.07 10.50 61.51
C GLY A 223 -16.57 10.83 60.09
N GLY A 224 -17.20 11.99 59.88
CA GLY A 224 -17.65 12.43 58.55
C GLY A 224 -16.50 12.72 57.56
N TYR A 225 -15.41 13.32 58.05
CA TYR A 225 -14.21 13.57 57.25
C TYR A 225 -13.53 12.25 56.87
N VAL A 226 -13.40 11.33 57.83
CA VAL A 226 -12.83 9.99 57.61
C VAL A 226 -13.63 9.24 56.54
N ALA A 227 -14.96 9.24 56.65
CA ALA A 227 -15.83 8.56 55.67
C ALA A 227 -15.65 9.14 54.25
N TYR A 228 -15.54 10.47 54.12
CA TYR A 228 -15.30 11.11 52.83
C TYR A 228 -13.92 10.78 52.27
N ALA A 229 -12.87 10.89 53.07
CA ALA A 229 -11.50 10.58 52.66
C ALA A 229 -11.35 9.12 52.22
N ARG A 230 -11.93 8.17 52.97
CA ARG A 230 -11.97 6.74 52.58
C ARG A 230 -12.74 6.50 51.28
N ARG A 231 -13.84 7.23 51.05
CA ARG A 231 -14.56 7.18 49.77
C ARG A 231 -13.71 7.66 48.60
N GLN A 232 -12.96 8.75 48.77
CA GLN A 232 -12.04 9.25 47.74
C GLN A 232 -10.91 8.25 47.46
N ALA A 233 -10.31 7.67 48.51
CA ALA A 233 -9.31 6.61 48.35
C ALA A 233 -9.86 5.43 47.54
N ALA A 234 -11.06 4.93 47.89
CA ALA A 234 -11.71 3.85 47.15
C ALA A 234 -12.01 4.21 45.68
N MET A 235 -12.38 5.46 45.38
CA MET A 235 -12.60 5.94 44.02
C MET A 235 -11.31 5.90 43.19
N PHE A 236 -10.20 6.44 43.72
CA PHE A 236 -8.91 6.42 43.01
C PHE A 236 -8.38 4.99 42.84
N LYS A 237 -8.57 4.12 43.83
CA LYS A 237 -8.25 2.69 43.72
C LYS A 237 -9.06 2.00 42.62
N LYS A 238 -10.34 2.35 42.45
CA LYS A 238 -11.14 1.84 41.33
C LYS A 238 -10.63 2.34 39.98
N MET A 239 -10.24 3.61 39.89
CA MET A 239 -9.67 4.20 38.67
C MET A 239 -8.31 3.58 38.30
N GLU A 240 -7.47 3.28 39.29
CA GLU A 240 -6.23 2.52 39.12
C GLU A 240 -6.49 1.16 38.46
N VAL A 241 -7.43 0.38 39.02
CA VAL A 241 -7.77 -0.95 38.52
C VAL A 241 -8.34 -0.89 37.10
N ASP A 242 -9.25 0.06 36.81
CA ASP A 242 -9.80 0.24 35.46
C ASP A 242 -8.70 0.63 34.46
N CYS A 243 -7.81 1.56 34.82
CA CYS A 243 -6.70 1.97 33.98
C CYS A 243 -5.73 0.82 33.71
N SER A 244 -5.38 0.02 34.73
CA SER A 244 -4.54 -1.17 34.60
C SER A 244 -5.16 -2.22 33.68
N ASN A 245 -6.46 -2.50 33.84
CA ASN A 245 -7.19 -3.44 32.98
C ASN A 245 -7.25 -2.99 31.51
N ARG A 246 -7.36 -1.67 31.27
CA ARG A 246 -7.30 -1.12 29.92
C ARG A 246 -5.90 -1.20 29.33
N PHE A 247 -4.87 -0.96 30.14
CA PHE A 247 -3.48 -1.07 29.72
C PHE A 247 -3.12 -2.51 29.32
N THR A 248 -3.48 -3.50 30.14
CA THR A 248 -3.25 -4.93 29.81
C THR A 248 -4.03 -5.37 28.57
N LYS A 249 -5.28 -4.91 28.41
CA LYS A 249 -6.06 -5.17 27.19
C LYS A 249 -5.43 -4.55 25.94
N ALA A 250 -4.82 -3.36 26.07
CA ALA A 250 -4.19 -2.65 24.95
C ALA A 250 -2.82 -3.23 24.57
N ALA A 251 -2.04 -3.68 25.55
CA ALA A 251 -0.68 -4.21 25.33
C ALA A 251 -0.65 -5.57 24.60
N GLY A 252 -1.77 -6.30 24.56
CA GLY A 252 -1.85 -7.63 23.94
C GLY A 252 -0.95 -8.68 24.63
N PRO A 253 -0.97 -9.95 24.21
CA PRO A 253 -0.20 -11.04 24.84
C PRO A 253 1.32 -10.99 24.59
N ALA A 254 1.87 -9.92 24.00
CA ALA A 254 3.24 -9.88 23.50
C ALA A 254 4.23 -9.03 24.34
N SER A 255 3.75 -8.24 25.31
CA SER A 255 4.62 -7.32 26.08
C SER A 255 5.12 -7.86 27.42
N GLU A 256 4.74 -9.09 27.83
CA GLU A 256 5.17 -9.65 29.13
C GLU A 256 6.61 -10.22 29.14
N VAL A 257 7.32 -10.26 27.99
CA VAL A 257 8.59 -10.99 27.89
C VAL A 257 9.85 -10.11 27.98
N VAL A 258 9.77 -8.77 27.89
CA VAL A 258 10.99 -7.94 27.68
C VAL A 258 11.53 -7.25 28.94
N HIS A 259 10.95 -7.41 30.13
CA HIS A 259 11.41 -6.70 31.34
C HIS A 259 11.90 -7.58 32.49
N SER A 260 12.30 -8.83 32.22
CA SER A 260 12.96 -9.69 33.22
C SER A 260 14.46 -9.88 32.97
N GLU A 261 15.19 -8.82 32.59
CA GLU A 261 16.65 -8.79 32.70
C GLU A 261 17.11 -7.39 33.13
N SER A 262 17.29 -7.22 34.44
CA SER A 262 18.27 -6.33 35.12
C SER A 262 18.21 -6.58 36.63
#